data_AF-A0A9P6WFH3-F1
#
_entry.id   AF-A0A9P6WFH3-F1
#
_cell.length_a   1.000
_cell.length_b   1.000
_cell.length_c   1.000
_cell.angle_alpha   90.00
_cell.angle_beta   90.00
_cell.angle_gamma   90.00
#
_symmetry.space_group_name_H-M   'P 1'
#
loop_
_entity.id
_entity.type
_entity.pdbx_description
1 polymer ?
#
loop_
_entity_poly.entity_id
_entity_poly.type
_entity_poly.pdbx_seq_one_letter_code
_entity_poly.pdbx_strand_id
1 'polypeptide(L)'
;MLLRFLLFFIHFSHIVTAFDDFGTSGKIRFSNLGYDDTIRYINKINNATSDNCECTLGPPEWFAGPNAPLSERLVAHIRGPIKLQKFAFYNVRHFVFGSDNNTFNWTQQALFDVAPDSISKQTINVTFLGHKGKYSPCTGRALTFIGQDAVSYSQENPDPLEFSGSVQSDEEFIIYSNFPCPRSKWTGMCGYYKKGIKSYTGYEGQTKMFLFEFTMPTDNSNTTEEDTLHYDEPAIWLANERLSRATEYYNWNNNCSCLFHGCGAYQVFATNKTNRDLLYSSVQTFQGVDRNTSRDHVLLGTVSDGQFIRPRNTTVRGGVIFDSEGNIVTFLTNNTQFHEHLSPEQVEDMLYDIPNIGKEKFLPSGTSIAPNTTSSSNGSVVKTGGEIWKLYFTLLTTIIQFFLL
;
A
#
# COMPACT_ATOMS: atom_id res chain seq x y z
N MET A 1 62.42 31.53 36.11
CA MET A 1 62.23 31.24 34.69
C MET A 1 61.48 29.91 34.58
N LEU A 2 60.20 30.00 34.18
CA LEU A 2 59.23 28.97 33.81
C LEU A 2 58.97 27.76 34.73
N LEU A 3 57.90 27.89 35.51
CA LEU A 3 57.06 26.79 36.02
C LEU A 3 56.09 26.37 34.88
N ARG A 4 56.23 25.15 34.34
CA ARG A 4 55.32 24.62 33.31
C ARG A 4 54.09 24.00 33.98
N PHE A 5 52.94 24.68 33.87
CA PHE A 5 51.62 24.10 34.13
C PHE A 5 51.24 23.18 32.96
N LEU A 6 51.01 21.90 33.24
CA LEU A 6 50.37 20.97 32.33
C LEU A 6 48.85 21.11 32.51
N LEU A 7 48.17 21.76 31.58
CA LEU A 7 46.71 21.81 31.51
C LEU A 7 46.21 20.49 30.91
N PHE A 8 45.71 19.60 31.77
CA PHE A 8 44.90 18.46 31.35
C PHE A 8 43.51 18.99 30.94
N PHE A 9 43.25 19.05 29.64
CA PHE A 9 41.89 19.20 29.12
C PHE A 9 41.14 17.88 29.36
N ILE A 10 40.35 17.82 30.43
CA ILE A 10 39.34 16.77 30.62
C ILE A 10 38.19 17.15 29.69
N HIS A 11 38.12 16.48 28.53
CA HIS A 11 36.94 16.53 27.68
C HIS A 11 35.85 15.74 28.38
N PHE A 12 34.96 16.44 29.09
CA PHE A 12 33.69 15.89 29.54
C PHE A 12 32.85 15.63 28.28
N SER A 13 33.01 14.45 27.68
CA SER A 13 31.97 13.88 26.84
C SER A 13 30.77 13.66 27.76
N HIS A 14 29.83 14.60 27.73
CA HIS A 14 28.50 14.38 28.26
C HIS A 14 27.91 13.21 27.47
N ILE A 15 28.05 12.00 28.00
CA ILE A 15 27.14 10.91 27.70
C ILE A 15 25.83 11.36 28.34
N VAL A 16 25.05 12.13 27.59
CA VAL A 16 23.61 12.18 27.79
C VAL A 16 23.18 10.74 27.49
N THR A 17 23.06 9.94 28.54
CA THR A 17 22.19 8.78 28.50
C THR A 17 20.80 9.37 28.30
N ALA A 18 20.40 9.55 27.05
CA ALA A 18 18.99 9.59 26.74
C ALA A 18 18.45 8.29 27.31
N PHE A 19 17.64 8.39 28.36
CA PHE A 19 16.63 7.39 28.61
C PHE A 19 15.72 7.44 27.38
N ASP A 20 16.15 6.78 26.30
CA ASP A 20 15.22 6.41 25.25
C ASP A 20 14.19 5.55 25.98
N ASP A 21 12.96 6.04 25.93
CA ASP A 21 11.77 5.32 26.35
C ASP A 21 11.78 4.02 25.54
N PHE A 22 12.31 2.94 26.15
CA PHE A 22 12.54 1.62 25.53
C PHE A 22 11.25 0.95 25.00
N GLY A 23 10.13 1.68 24.99
CA GLY A 23 8.82 1.24 24.56
C GLY A 23 8.48 1.49 23.09
N THR A 24 8.98 2.54 22.43
CA THR A 24 8.47 2.93 21.08
C THR A 24 9.44 2.73 19.92
N SER A 25 10.75 2.59 20.17
CA SER A 25 11.75 2.39 19.11
C SER A 25 11.93 0.91 18.78
N GLY A 26 11.98 0.57 17.49
CA GLY A 26 12.20 -0.81 17.05
C GLY A 26 12.05 -0.99 15.54
N LYS A 27 12.35 -2.19 15.04
CA LYS A 27 12.11 -2.55 13.64
C LYS A 27 11.61 -3.99 13.49
N ILE A 28 10.67 -4.16 12.55
CA ILE A 28 10.06 -5.42 12.15
C ILE A 28 10.48 -5.73 10.72
N ARG A 29 10.78 -7.00 10.44
CA ARG A 29 11.27 -7.44 9.12
C ARG A 29 10.36 -8.50 8.51
N PHE A 30 10.02 -8.31 7.24
CA PHE A 30 9.56 -9.38 6.35
C PHE A 30 10.60 -9.60 5.27
N SER A 31 10.73 -10.84 4.81
CA SER A 31 11.58 -11.18 3.67
C SER A 31 10.83 -12.02 2.64
N ASN A 32 11.37 -12.05 1.43
CA ASN A 32 10.82 -12.79 0.30
C ASN A 32 9.41 -12.32 -0.12
N LEU A 33 9.07 -11.03 0.02
CA LEU A 33 7.85 -10.49 -0.58
C LEU A 33 7.99 -10.46 -2.10
N GLY A 34 7.05 -11.08 -2.79
CA GLY A 34 7.03 -11.13 -4.24
C GLY A 34 6.71 -12.54 -4.72
N TYR A 35 5.75 -12.62 -5.61
CA TYR A 35 5.33 -13.87 -6.21
C TYR A 35 4.67 -13.63 -7.55
N ASP A 36 4.59 -14.72 -8.29
CA ASP A 36 4.02 -14.78 -9.61
C ASP A 36 2.55 -15.18 -9.50
N ASP A 37 1.65 -14.40 -10.08
CA ASP A 37 0.22 -14.70 -10.11
C ASP A 37 -0.52 -13.78 -11.11
N THR A 38 -1.85 -13.88 -11.13
CA THR A 38 -2.72 -13.00 -11.91
C THR A 38 -3.46 -12.00 -11.04
N ILE A 39 -3.76 -10.82 -11.59
CA ILE A 39 -4.65 -9.84 -11.00
C ILE A 39 -5.83 -9.59 -11.93
N ARG A 40 -7.03 -9.42 -11.37
CA ARG A 40 -8.22 -9.04 -12.15
C ARG A 40 -8.73 -7.69 -11.68
N TYR A 41 -8.66 -6.71 -12.56
CA TYR A 41 -9.18 -5.37 -12.28
C TYR A 41 -10.64 -5.25 -12.63
N ILE A 42 -11.31 -4.27 -12.02
CA ILE A 42 -12.70 -3.94 -12.32
C ILE A 42 -12.75 -3.35 -13.73
N ASN A 43 -13.53 -3.99 -14.59
CA ASN A 43 -13.82 -3.52 -15.93
C ASN A 43 -14.89 -2.42 -15.92
N LYS A 44 -15.98 -2.68 -15.16
CA LYS A 44 -17.16 -1.79 -15.12
C LYS A 44 -17.97 -2.01 -13.84
N ILE A 45 -18.54 -0.92 -13.33
CA ILE A 45 -19.58 -0.93 -12.29
C ILE A 45 -20.93 -0.74 -12.98
N ASN A 46 -21.82 -1.73 -12.87
CA ASN A 46 -23.19 -1.68 -13.35
C ASN A 46 -24.12 -1.23 -12.22
N ASN A 47 -25.15 -0.46 -12.57
CA ASN A 47 -26.21 -0.04 -11.63
C ASN A 47 -25.69 0.58 -10.32
N ALA A 48 -24.65 1.43 -10.41
CA ALA A 48 -23.90 1.91 -9.25
C ALA A 48 -24.75 2.53 -8.12
N THR A 49 -25.93 3.06 -8.43
CA THR A 49 -26.84 3.73 -7.47
C THR A 49 -28.08 2.90 -7.09
N SER A 50 -28.17 1.64 -7.52
CA SER A 50 -29.30 0.75 -7.28
C SER A 50 -28.86 -0.44 -6.42
N ASP A 51 -29.79 -1.09 -5.75
CA ASP A 51 -29.53 -2.32 -4.99
C ASP A 51 -28.98 -3.47 -5.85
N ASN A 52 -29.18 -3.41 -7.18
CA ASN A 52 -28.60 -4.35 -8.15
C ASN A 52 -27.19 -3.95 -8.61
N CYS A 53 -26.45 -3.21 -7.78
CA CYS A 53 -25.09 -2.76 -8.07
C CYS A 53 -24.13 -3.95 -8.17
N GLU A 54 -23.36 -4.01 -9.26
CA GLU A 54 -22.43 -5.11 -9.50
C GLU A 54 -21.15 -4.61 -10.17
N CYS A 55 -20.00 -5.19 -9.81
CA CYS A 55 -18.75 -5.01 -10.53
C CYS A 55 -18.48 -6.21 -11.44
N THR A 56 -18.06 -5.91 -12.67
CA THR A 56 -17.56 -6.91 -13.61
C THR A 56 -16.04 -6.81 -13.68
N LEU A 57 -15.37 -7.96 -13.79
CA LEU A 57 -13.92 -8.03 -13.86
C LEU A 57 -13.44 -8.09 -15.31
N GLY A 58 -12.26 -7.53 -15.54
CA GLY A 58 -11.51 -7.72 -16.76
C GLY A 58 -10.92 -9.13 -16.88
N PRO A 59 -10.25 -9.44 -18.00
CA PRO A 59 -9.38 -10.61 -18.09
C PRO A 59 -8.27 -10.57 -17.03
N PRO A 60 -7.71 -11.72 -16.66
CA PRO A 60 -6.56 -11.77 -15.75
C PRO A 60 -5.33 -11.13 -16.40
N GLU A 61 -4.61 -10.30 -15.66
CA GLU A 61 -3.31 -9.73 -16.01
C GLU A 61 -2.23 -10.37 -15.17
N TRP A 62 -1.06 -10.66 -15.74
CA TRP A 62 0.04 -11.32 -15.02
C TRP A 62 0.90 -10.30 -14.27
N PHE A 63 1.28 -10.60 -13.04
CA PHE A 63 2.30 -9.89 -12.28
C PHE A 63 3.36 -10.87 -11.75
N ALA A 64 4.57 -10.36 -11.51
CA ALA A 64 5.70 -11.16 -11.07
C ALA A 64 6.77 -10.29 -10.38
N GLY A 65 7.68 -10.97 -9.67
CA GLY A 65 8.92 -10.41 -9.15
C GLY A 65 8.84 -9.79 -7.74
N PRO A 66 9.98 -9.26 -7.25
CA PRO A 66 10.09 -8.70 -5.90
C PRO A 66 9.07 -7.61 -5.64
N ASN A 67 8.57 -7.60 -4.40
CA ASN A 67 7.49 -6.76 -3.91
C ASN A 67 6.13 -6.95 -4.60
N ALA A 68 5.96 -7.76 -5.65
CA ALA A 68 4.66 -7.91 -6.29
C ALA A 68 3.61 -8.54 -5.35
N PRO A 69 2.37 -8.03 -5.31
CA PRO A 69 1.79 -6.94 -6.12
C PRO A 69 1.99 -5.52 -5.51
N LEU A 70 2.67 -5.38 -4.38
CA LEU A 70 2.99 -4.08 -3.75
C LEU A 70 4.06 -3.27 -4.50
N SER A 71 4.68 -3.83 -5.52
CA SER A 71 5.53 -3.11 -6.48
C SER A 71 4.73 -2.09 -7.31
N GLU A 72 3.41 -2.27 -7.44
CA GLU A 72 2.49 -1.29 -8.04
C GLU A 72 2.41 0.04 -7.26
N ARG A 73 1.62 0.99 -7.77
CA ARG A 73 1.36 2.26 -7.09
C ARG A 73 0.58 2.05 -5.80
N LEU A 74 1.10 2.60 -4.72
CA LEU A 74 0.47 2.54 -3.41
C LEU A 74 0.00 3.92 -2.95
N VAL A 75 -1.01 3.95 -2.10
CA VAL A 75 -1.46 5.16 -1.40
C VAL A 75 -1.45 4.90 0.10
N ALA A 76 -1.20 5.94 0.88
CA ALA A 76 -1.19 5.85 2.33
C ALA A 76 -2.58 6.20 2.88
N HIS A 77 -3.15 5.27 3.63
CA HIS A 77 -4.37 5.43 4.37
C HIS A 77 -4.05 5.73 5.82
N ILE A 78 -4.83 6.64 6.40
CA ILE A 78 -4.66 7.12 7.75
C ILE A 78 -6.02 7.04 8.44
N ARG A 79 -6.10 6.24 9.51
CA ARG A 79 -7.25 6.17 10.41
C ARG A 79 -6.89 6.71 11.78
N GLY A 80 -7.77 7.52 12.35
CA GLY A 80 -7.61 8.05 13.71
C GLY A 80 -8.01 7.08 14.83
N PRO A 81 -7.75 7.44 16.09
CA PRO A 81 -7.21 8.72 16.54
C PRO A 81 -5.71 8.87 16.27
N ILE A 82 -5.34 9.87 15.47
CA ILE A 82 -3.96 10.13 15.08
C ILE A 82 -3.73 11.62 14.88
N LYS A 83 -2.53 12.08 15.22
CA LYS A 83 -2.00 13.38 14.83
C LYS A 83 -0.84 13.19 13.85
N LEU A 84 -1.10 13.33 12.55
CA LEU A 84 -0.10 13.28 11.49
C LEU A 84 0.55 14.66 11.31
N GLN A 85 1.87 14.73 11.50
CA GLN A 85 2.64 15.98 11.43
C GLN A 85 3.49 16.05 10.17
N LYS A 86 4.08 14.92 9.75
CA LYS A 86 4.80 14.80 8.49
C LYS A 86 4.45 13.50 7.76
N PHE A 87 4.46 13.56 6.43
CA PHE A 87 4.44 12.42 5.53
C PHE A 87 5.46 12.67 4.43
N ALA A 88 6.24 11.66 4.06
CA ALA A 88 7.07 11.72 2.86
C ALA A 88 7.12 10.38 2.15
N PHE A 89 7.28 10.45 0.84
CA PHE A 89 7.47 9.30 -0.02
C PHE A 89 8.77 9.45 -0.81
N TYR A 90 9.54 8.36 -0.88
CA TYR A 90 10.79 8.26 -1.61
C TYR A 90 10.76 7.02 -2.49
N ASN A 91 11.44 7.11 -3.63
CA ASN A 91 11.79 5.95 -4.41
C ASN A 91 13.24 6.02 -4.88
N VAL A 92 13.74 4.87 -5.31
CA VAL A 92 15.06 4.70 -5.89
C VAL A 92 15.01 3.57 -6.91
N ARG A 93 15.97 3.53 -7.84
CA ARG A 93 16.02 2.47 -8.85
C ARG A 93 16.42 1.12 -8.27
N HIS A 94 17.32 1.12 -7.30
CA HIS A 94 17.84 -0.08 -6.67
C HIS A 94 18.36 0.25 -5.27
N PHE A 95 18.00 -0.59 -4.30
CA PHE A 95 18.56 -0.60 -2.95
C PHE A 95 18.27 -1.97 -2.33
N VAL A 96 19.28 -2.59 -1.73
CA VAL A 96 19.15 -3.83 -0.97
C VAL A 96 19.85 -3.65 0.36
N PHE A 97 19.21 -4.04 1.46
CA PHE A 97 19.79 -3.85 2.80
C PHE A 97 21.16 -4.53 2.93
N GLY A 98 22.15 -3.80 3.45
CA GLY A 98 23.51 -4.29 3.67
C GLY A 98 24.30 -4.57 2.40
N SER A 99 23.84 -4.09 1.23
CA SER A 99 24.51 -4.31 -0.06
C SER A 99 25.44 -3.15 -0.43
N ASP A 100 26.69 -3.48 -0.76
CA ASP A 100 27.67 -2.52 -1.29
C ASP A 100 27.33 -2.03 -2.71
N ASN A 101 26.35 -2.66 -3.39
CA ASN A 101 25.91 -2.28 -4.74
C ASN A 101 24.89 -1.14 -4.74
N ASN A 102 24.59 -0.55 -3.59
CA ASN A 102 23.69 0.58 -3.49
C ASN A 102 24.39 1.86 -3.95
N THR A 103 24.18 2.26 -5.20
CA THR A 103 24.87 3.42 -5.80
C THR A 103 23.98 4.64 -6.07
N PHE A 104 22.67 4.52 -5.83
CA PHE A 104 21.70 5.58 -6.15
C PHE A 104 21.15 6.21 -4.88
N ASN A 105 21.08 7.54 -4.87
CA ASN A 105 20.41 8.26 -3.79
C ASN A 105 18.89 8.10 -3.91
N TRP A 106 18.25 7.94 -2.76
CA TRP A 106 16.80 8.05 -2.63
C TRP A 106 16.38 9.50 -2.86
N THR A 107 15.30 9.69 -3.61
CA THR A 107 14.78 11.02 -3.92
C THR A 107 13.38 11.17 -3.36
N GLN A 108 13.14 12.24 -2.60
CA GLN A 108 11.82 12.60 -2.11
C GLN A 108 10.91 12.97 -3.28
N GLN A 109 9.79 12.26 -3.40
CA GLN A 109 8.80 12.46 -4.47
C GLN A 109 7.51 13.08 -3.94
N ALA A 110 7.28 13.05 -2.62
CA ALA A 110 6.19 13.75 -1.96
C ALA A 110 6.58 14.13 -0.53
N LEU A 111 6.00 15.24 -0.07
CA LEU A 111 6.17 15.75 1.27
C LEU A 111 4.87 16.44 1.70
N PHE A 112 4.44 16.16 2.92
CA PHE A 112 3.51 16.97 3.67
C PHE A 112 4.17 17.26 5.01
N ASP A 113 4.32 18.53 5.35
CA ASP A 113 4.99 18.95 6.56
C ASP A 113 4.25 20.13 7.21
N VAL A 114 3.60 19.83 8.33
CA VAL A 114 2.95 20.82 9.20
C VAL A 114 3.49 20.73 10.63
N ALA A 115 4.63 20.05 10.82
CA ALA A 115 5.14 19.80 12.16
C ALA A 115 5.52 21.12 12.85
N PRO A 116 5.29 21.24 14.16
CA PRO A 116 5.60 22.48 14.90
C PRO A 116 7.09 22.84 14.89
N ASP A 117 7.98 21.85 14.74
CA ASP A 117 9.43 22.01 14.76
C ASP A 117 10.04 22.32 13.38
N SER A 118 9.23 22.32 12.32
CA SER A 118 9.69 22.58 10.95
C SER A 118 10.02 24.04 10.73
N ILE A 119 11.13 24.30 10.02
CA ILE A 119 11.56 25.66 9.62
C ILE A 119 10.46 26.36 8.80
N SER A 120 9.80 25.61 7.92
CA SER A 120 8.67 26.08 7.13
C SER A 120 7.72 24.93 6.82
N LYS A 121 6.42 25.17 6.97
CA LYS A 121 5.40 24.24 6.49
C LYS A 121 5.45 24.15 4.96
N GLN A 122 5.35 22.96 4.42
CA GLN A 122 5.45 22.74 2.98
C GLN A 122 4.70 21.49 2.53
N THR A 123 4.25 21.51 1.28
CA THR A 123 3.58 20.39 0.64
C THR A 123 4.10 20.22 -0.79
N ILE A 124 4.41 18.99 -1.16
CA ILE A 124 4.90 18.57 -2.45
C ILE A 124 4.13 17.32 -2.84
N ASN A 125 3.43 17.37 -3.97
CA ASN A 125 2.81 16.19 -4.58
C ASN A 125 1.89 15.40 -3.63
N VAL A 126 1.03 16.09 -2.89
CA VAL A 126 0.06 15.50 -1.94
C VAL A 126 -1.35 15.98 -2.25
N THR A 127 -2.32 15.09 -2.15
CA THR A 127 -3.75 15.38 -2.19
C THR A 127 -4.48 14.48 -1.19
N PHE A 128 -5.31 15.07 -0.33
CA PHE A 128 -6.11 14.32 0.63
C PHE A 128 -7.49 14.01 0.07
N LEU A 129 -7.82 12.72 0.05
CA LEU A 129 -9.12 12.21 -0.35
C LEU A 129 -9.74 11.37 0.78
N GLY A 130 -11.06 11.27 0.79
CA GLY A 130 -11.78 10.39 1.70
C GLY A 130 -13.10 9.94 1.10
N HIS A 131 -13.67 8.86 1.62
CA HIS A 131 -14.95 8.33 1.15
C HIS A 131 -16.14 9.10 1.72
N LYS A 132 -16.28 10.37 1.32
CA LYS A 132 -17.35 11.28 1.76
C LYS A 132 -18.37 11.58 0.66
N GLY A 133 -18.18 11.01 -0.53
CA GLY A 133 -19.07 11.18 -1.67
C GLY A 133 -20.32 10.31 -1.62
N LYS A 134 -21.04 10.32 -2.75
CA LYS A 134 -22.29 9.55 -2.91
C LYS A 134 -22.08 8.06 -2.63
N TYR A 135 -23.00 7.50 -1.86
CA TYR A 135 -23.03 6.08 -1.52
C TYR A 135 -23.47 5.23 -2.72
N SER A 136 -22.94 4.01 -2.78
CA SER A 136 -23.27 2.96 -3.72
C SER A 136 -23.31 1.62 -2.98
N PRO A 137 -24.35 0.79 -3.15
CA PRO A 137 -24.48 -0.47 -2.38
C PRO A 137 -23.31 -1.45 -2.56
N CYS A 138 -22.72 -1.54 -3.75
CA CYS A 138 -21.61 -2.47 -4.01
C CYS A 138 -20.22 -1.86 -3.87
N THR A 139 -20.10 -0.53 -3.83
CA THR A 139 -18.80 0.14 -3.83
C THR A 139 -18.60 1.14 -2.69
N GLY A 140 -19.54 1.24 -1.76
CA GLY A 140 -19.50 2.17 -0.64
C GLY A 140 -19.60 3.63 -1.08
N ARG A 141 -19.19 4.55 -0.21
CA ARG A 141 -19.08 5.98 -0.54
C ARG A 141 -17.99 6.23 -1.58
N ALA A 142 -18.15 7.27 -2.38
CA ALA A 142 -17.18 7.63 -3.42
C ALA A 142 -16.05 8.49 -2.84
N LEU A 143 -14.85 8.40 -3.41
CA LEU A 143 -13.77 9.33 -3.08
C LEU A 143 -14.15 10.76 -3.45
N THR A 144 -13.86 11.69 -2.56
CA THR A 144 -13.97 13.14 -2.76
C THR A 144 -12.77 13.81 -2.13
N PHE A 145 -12.56 15.10 -2.43
CA PHE A 145 -11.75 15.90 -1.53
C PHE A 145 -12.40 15.96 -0.15
N ILE A 146 -11.56 16.23 0.83
CA ILE A 146 -11.95 16.42 2.21
C ILE A 146 -11.47 17.78 2.70
N GLY A 147 -12.13 18.33 3.70
CA GLY A 147 -11.82 19.60 4.32
C GLY A 147 -10.49 19.60 5.08
N GLN A 148 -10.18 20.75 5.69
CA GLN A 148 -8.97 20.96 6.48
C GLN A 148 -8.97 20.22 7.82
N ASP A 149 -10.07 19.54 8.15
CA ASP A 149 -10.15 18.56 9.24
C ASP A 149 -9.72 17.15 8.79
N ALA A 150 -9.35 16.99 7.51
CA ALA A 150 -9.10 15.71 6.83
C ALA A 150 -10.27 14.72 6.94
N VAL A 151 -11.50 15.21 7.10
CA VAL A 151 -12.68 14.37 7.34
C VAL A 151 -13.93 14.87 6.63
N SER A 152 -14.24 16.16 6.72
CA SER A 152 -15.47 16.71 6.14
C SER A 152 -15.44 16.65 4.63
N TYR A 153 -16.59 16.46 3.97
CA TYR A 153 -16.67 16.55 2.50
C TYR A 153 -16.23 17.95 2.01
N SER A 154 -15.43 17.98 0.94
CA SER A 154 -15.13 19.20 0.19
C SER A 154 -15.37 19.03 -1.31
N GLN A 155 -15.88 20.08 -1.95
CA GLN A 155 -16.09 20.10 -3.41
C GLN A 155 -14.81 20.46 -4.18
N GLU A 156 -13.95 21.29 -3.58
CA GLU A 156 -12.67 21.73 -4.13
C GLU A 156 -11.52 21.12 -3.34
N ASN A 157 -10.32 21.10 -3.93
CA ASN A 157 -9.13 20.58 -3.25
C ASN A 157 -8.63 21.65 -2.26
N PRO A 158 -8.77 21.45 -0.93
CA PRO A 158 -8.26 22.44 0.01
C PRO A 158 -6.74 22.40 0.03
N ASP A 159 -6.12 23.48 0.53
CA ASP A 159 -4.69 23.49 0.79
C ASP A 159 -4.38 22.47 1.92
N PRO A 160 -3.58 21.43 1.67
CA PRO A 160 -3.18 20.49 2.71
C PRO A 160 -2.50 21.17 3.91
N LEU A 161 -1.85 22.33 3.73
CA LEU A 161 -1.13 23.03 4.81
C LEU A 161 -2.04 23.59 5.90
N GLU A 162 -3.34 23.73 5.63
CA GLU A 162 -4.34 24.15 6.61
C GLU A 162 -4.83 22.96 7.46
N PHE A 163 -4.44 21.73 7.14
CA PHE A 163 -4.74 20.57 7.97
C PHE A 163 -4.06 20.66 9.34
N SER A 164 -4.85 20.47 10.40
CA SER A 164 -4.37 20.48 11.78
C SER A 164 -3.48 19.28 12.15
N GLY A 165 -3.49 18.23 11.33
CA GLY A 165 -2.85 16.95 11.59
C GLY A 165 -3.74 15.96 12.35
N SER A 166 -4.79 16.42 13.03
CA SER A 166 -5.60 15.58 13.91
C SER A 166 -6.78 14.91 13.20
N VAL A 167 -6.94 13.60 13.42
CA VAL A 167 -8.09 12.79 12.97
C VAL A 167 -8.64 12.02 14.16
N GLN A 168 -9.96 11.94 14.27
CA GLN A 168 -10.68 11.26 15.37
C GLN A 168 -10.86 9.76 15.11
N SER A 169 -11.36 9.00 16.10
CA SER A 169 -11.75 7.60 15.87
C SER A 169 -12.75 7.46 14.73
N ASP A 170 -12.74 6.29 14.08
CA ASP A 170 -13.63 5.93 12.96
C ASP A 170 -13.48 6.79 11.68
N GLU A 171 -12.64 7.82 11.73
CA GLU A 171 -12.41 8.71 10.61
C GLU A 171 -11.13 8.33 9.85
N GLU A 172 -11.26 8.36 8.53
CA GLU A 172 -10.22 7.90 7.60
C GLU A 172 -10.02 8.87 6.45
N PHE A 173 -8.77 9.07 6.07
CA PHE A 173 -8.39 9.74 4.83
C PHE A 173 -7.21 9.05 4.16
N ILE A 174 -6.98 9.46 2.91
CA ILE A 174 -6.03 8.81 2.01
C ILE A 174 -5.17 9.88 1.36
N ILE A 175 -3.86 9.65 1.41
CA ILE A 175 -2.85 10.50 0.81
C ILE A 175 -2.52 9.96 -0.59
N TYR A 176 -2.99 10.70 -1.59
CA TYR A 176 -2.65 10.50 -2.99
C TYR A 176 -1.57 11.49 -3.43
N SER A 177 -0.95 11.22 -4.58
CA SER A 177 -0.17 12.23 -5.30
C SER A 177 -1.08 13.37 -5.81
N ASN A 178 -0.51 14.49 -6.27
CA ASN A 178 -1.28 15.56 -6.91
C ASN A 178 -1.45 15.37 -8.43
N PHE A 179 -1.01 14.23 -8.98
CA PHE A 179 -1.15 13.91 -10.40
C PHE A 179 -2.55 13.37 -10.70
N PRO A 180 -3.37 14.10 -11.49
CA PRO A 180 -4.74 13.70 -11.74
C PRO A 180 -4.82 12.49 -12.66
N CYS A 181 -5.78 11.62 -12.38
CA CYS A 181 -6.09 10.48 -13.22
C CYS A 181 -6.64 10.92 -14.59
N PRO A 182 -6.20 10.29 -15.69
CA PRO A 182 -6.90 10.38 -16.94
C PRO A 182 -8.27 9.72 -16.81
N ARG A 183 -9.10 9.90 -17.84
CA ARG A 183 -10.45 9.35 -17.87
C ARG A 183 -10.48 7.85 -17.50
N SER A 184 -11.31 7.52 -16.51
CA SER A 184 -11.64 6.16 -16.05
C SER A 184 -11.80 5.16 -17.20
N LYS A 185 -10.94 4.15 -17.20
CA LYS A 185 -10.92 2.99 -18.10
C LYS A 185 -10.19 1.86 -17.40
N TRP A 186 -10.65 0.63 -17.52
CA TRP A 186 -10.05 -0.50 -16.81
C TRP A 186 -8.59 -0.77 -17.18
N THR A 187 -8.22 -0.60 -18.46
CA THR A 187 -6.82 -0.63 -18.94
C THR A 187 -6.10 0.72 -18.81
N GLY A 188 -6.78 1.74 -18.30
CA GLY A 188 -6.21 3.06 -18.12
C GLY A 188 -5.26 3.08 -16.93
N MET A 189 -4.40 4.11 -16.87
CA MET A 189 -3.40 4.27 -15.81
C MET A 189 -4.00 4.11 -14.39
N CYS A 190 -5.17 4.69 -14.14
CA CYS A 190 -5.84 4.62 -12.84
C CYS A 190 -6.89 3.50 -12.72
N GLY A 191 -7.08 2.68 -13.76
CA GLY A 191 -8.15 1.71 -13.81
C GLY A 191 -9.55 2.34 -13.79
N TYR A 192 -10.55 1.53 -13.45
CA TYR A 192 -11.93 1.98 -13.34
C TYR A 192 -12.19 2.66 -12.00
N TYR A 193 -12.82 3.83 -12.06
CA TYR A 193 -13.32 4.57 -10.91
C TYR A 193 -14.69 5.20 -11.22
N LYS A 194 -15.47 5.53 -10.17
CA LYS A 194 -16.87 6.00 -10.31
C LYS A 194 -16.94 7.28 -11.15
N LYS A 195 -17.97 7.40 -12.00
CA LYS A 195 -18.16 8.61 -12.82
C LYS A 195 -18.36 9.84 -11.94
N GLY A 196 -17.68 10.93 -12.26
CA GLY A 196 -17.86 12.22 -11.60
C GLY A 196 -17.00 12.42 -10.34
N ILE A 197 -16.13 11.48 -10.00
CA ILE A 197 -15.11 11.70 -8.97
C ILE A 197 -13.83 12.23 -9.63
N LYS A 198 -13.18 13.20 -8.97
CA LYS A 198 -11.78 13.52 -9.24
C LYS A 198 -10.94 12.46 -8.56
N SER A 199 -9.93 11.97 -9.26
CA SER A 199 -9.07 10.91 -8.76
C SER A 199 -7.64 11.18 -9.18
N TYR A 200 -6.70 10.61 -8.45
CA TYR A 200 -5.28 10.89 -8.55
C TYR A 200 -4.51 9.57 -8.55
N THR A 201 -3.25 9.60 -8.99
CA THR A 201 -2.37 8.43 -8.88
C THR A 201 -1.80 8.31 -7.47
N GLY A 202 -1.49 7.08 -7.06
CA GLY A 202 -0.62 6.81 -5.92
C GLY A 202 0.85 6.96 -6.29
N TYR A 203 1.69 6.45 -5.40
CA TYR A 203 3.14 6.59 -5.44
C TYR A 203 3.81 5.36 -6.04
N GLU A 204 4.68 5.56 -7.04
CA GLU A 204 5.26 4.49 -7.85
C GLU A 204 6.73 4.16 -7.54
N GLY A 205 7.16 2.97 -7.95
CA GLY A 205 8.53 2.48 -7.85
C GLY A 205 8.60 1.18 -7.07
N GLN A 206 9.32 0.16 -7.54
CA GLN A 206 9.41 -1.13 -6.84
C GLN A 206 10.13 -0.99 -5.49
N THR A 207 11.23 -0.24 -5.48
CA THR A 207 12.04 0.07 -4.30
C THR A 207 11.62 1.43 -3.79
N LYS A 208 11.01 1.46 -2.60
CA LYS A 208 10.25 2.62 -2.14
C LYS A 208 10.23 2.73 -0.63
N MET A 209 10.06 3.95 -0.13
CA MET A 209 10.04 4.24 1.30
C MET A 209 8.94 5.25 1.61
N PHE A 210 8.16 4.98 2.64
CA PHE A 210 7.16 5.89 3.19
C PHE A 210 7.56 6.24 4.62
N LEU A 211 7.69 7.53 4.90
CA LEU A 211 8.03 8.05 6.22
C LEU A 211 6.89 8.89 6.78
N PHE A 212 6.70 8.81 8.09
CA PHE A 212 5.65 9.46 8.84
C PHE A 212 6.23 10.05 10.14
N GLU A 213 5.73 11.21 10.54
CA GLU A 213 5.89 11.77 11.87
C GLU A 213 4.51 11.92 12.48
N PHE A 214 4.24 11.24 13.60
CA PHE A 214 2.90 11.15 14.14
C PHE A 214 2.84 10.85 15.64
N THR A 215 1.66 11.07 16.21
CA THR A 215 1.23 10.58 17.53
C THR A 215 -0.07 9.81 17.33
N MET A 216 -0.32 8.74 18.08
CA MET A 216 -1.59 7.99 18.08
C MET A 216 -2.23 8.08 19.47
N PRO A 217 -2.81 9.24 19.84
CA PRO A 217 -3.35 9.46 21.19
C PRO A 217 -4.58 8.58 21.44
N THR A 218 -4.89 8.32 22.71
CA THR A 218 -6.17 7.71 23.10
C THR A 218 -7.33 8.64 22.74
N ASP A 219 -8.40 8.09 22.16
CA ASP A 219 -9.64 8.83 22.02
C ASP A 219 -10.28 9.06 23.41
N ASN A 220 -10.49 10.32 23.77
CA ASN A 220 -11.14 10.73 25.03
C ASN A 220 -12.48 11.43 24.79
N SER A 221 -13.03 11.31 23.57
CA SER A 221 -14.36 11.84 23.27
C SER A 221 -15.45 10.99 23.93
N ASN A 222 -16.68 11.50 23.93
CA ASN A 222 -17.81 10.80 24.53
C ASN A 222 -18.38 9.68 23.63
N THR A 223 -17.74 9.37 22.49
CA THR A 223 -18.15 8.24 21.66
C THR A 223 -17.65 6.94 22.26
N THR A 224 -18.40 5.85 22.12
CA THR A 224 -18.02 4.54 22.62
C THR A 224 -17.80 3.54 21.48
N GLU A 225 -17.30 2.34 21.81
CA GLU A 225 -17.26 1.20 20.88
C GLU A 225 -18.66 0.79 20.36
N GLU A 226 -19.74 1.16 21.07
CA GLU A 226 -21.11 0.92 20.61
C GLU A 226 -21.54 1.93 19.53
N ASP A 227 -20.94 3.13 19.52
CA ASP A 227 -21.29 4.23 18.62
C ASP A 227 -20.44 4.27 17.35
N THR A 228 -19.28 3.60 17.35
CA THR A 228 -18.27 3.70 16.28
C THR A 228 -17.67 2.34 15.92
N LEU A 229 -17.48 2.07 14.63
CA LEU A 229 -16.99 0.76 14.17
C LEU A 229 -15.51 0.53 14.53
N HIS A 230 -14.74 1.61 14.50
CA HIS A 230 -13.31 1.67 14.78
C HIS A 230 -12.96 2.69 15.88
N TYR A 231 -13.56 2.52 17.06
CA TYR A 231 -13.20 3.28 18.26
C TYR A 231 -11.76 3.00 18.73
N ASP A 232 -10.96 4.06 18.89
CA ASP A 232 -9.59 3.98 19.40
C ASP A 232 -8.70 3.00 18.61
N GLU A 233 -8.98 2.81 17.31
CA GLU A 233 -8.29 1.85 16.43
C GLU A 233 -7.38 2.52 15.38
N PRO A 234 -6.42 3.40 15.74
CA PRO A 234 -5.67 4.10 14.72
C PRO A 234 -4.85 3.15 13.85
N ALA A 235 -4.66 3.55 12.60
CA ALA A 235 -3.89 2.79 11.64
C ALA A 235 -3.23 3.68 10.58
N ILE A 236 -2.05 3.26 10.14
CA ILE A 236 -1.39 3.69 8.91
C ILE A 236 -1.17 2.45 8.05
N TRP A 237 -1.74 2.43 6.85
CA TRP A 237 -1.53 1.33 5.91
C TRP A 237 -1.34 1.83 4.49
N LEU A 238 -0.68 1.00 3.69
CA LEU A 238 -0.45 1.24 2.28
C LEU A 238 -1.32 0.26 1.49
N ALA A 239 -2.08 0.74 0.53
CA ALA A 239 -2.85 -0.14 -0.34
C ALA A 239 -2.60 0.20 -1.80
N ASN A 240 -2.81 -0.79 -2.67
CA ASN A 240 -2.91 -0.54 -4.10
C ASN A 240 -3.90 0.61 -4.36
N GLU A 241 -3.47 1.62 -5.12
CA GLU A 241 -4.28 2.80 -5.41
C GLU A 241 -5.66 2.50 -6.03
N ARG A 242 -5.83 1.34 -6.68
CA ARG A 242 -7.11 0.93 -7.27
C ARG A 242 -8.12 0.49 -6.22
N LEU A 243 -7.67 0.04 -5.05
CA LEU A 243 -8.53 -0.43 -3.97
C LEU A 243 -9.49 0.69 -3.57
N SER A 244 -8.95 1.83 -3.16
CA SER A 244 -9.76 2.93 -2.63
C SER A 244 -10.52 3.73 -3.66
N ARG A 245 -10.09 3.71 -4.93
CA ARG A 245 -10.86 4.26 -6.06
C ARG A 245 -12.15 3.49 -6.35
N ALA A 246 -12.12 2.18 -6.15
CA ALA A 246 -13.26 1.32 -6.40
C ALA A 246 -14.09 1.14 -5.12
N THR A 247 -13.54 0.46 -4.12
CA THR A 247 -14.15 0.27 -2.81
C THR A 247 -13.15 -0.27 -1.78
N GLU A 248 -13.29 0.18 -0.55
CA GLU A 248 -12.71 -0.45 0.64
C GLU A 248 -13.73 -1.31 1.39
N TYR A 249 -14.97 -1.38 0.87
CA TYR A 249 -15.99 -2.21 1.46
C TYR A 249 -15.71 -3.68 1.13
N TYR A 250 -15.25 -4.43 2.13
CA TYR A 250 -14.93 -5.84 2.03
C TYR A 250 -16.19 -6.73 2.06
N ASN A 251 -17.14 -6.49 1.15
CA ASN A 251 -18.24 -7.43 0.95
C ASN A 251 -17.89 -8.41 -0.16
N TRP A 252 -17.58 -9.64 0.26
CA TRP A 252 -17.14 -10.75 -0.57
C TRP A 252 -18.11 -11.14 -1.70
N ASN A 253 -19.39 -10.78 -1.57
CA ASN A 253 -20.44 -11.04 -2.56
C ASN A 253 -20.38 -10.10 -3.77
N ASN A 254 -19.48 -9.11 -3.78
CA ASN A 254 -19.27 -8.25 -4.93
C ASN A 254 -17.82 -8.36 -5.44
N ASN A 255 -17.64 -8.27 -6.75
CA ASN A 255 -16.31 -8.25 -7.38
C ASN A 255 -15.67 -6.84 -7.33
N CYS A 256 -16.07 -6.00 -6.38
CA CYS A 256 -15.72 -4.58 -6.39
C CYS A 256 -14.45 -4.27 -5.62
N SER A 257 -13.98 -5.17 -4.76
CA SER A 257 -12.71 -5.00 -4.06
C SER A 257 -11.59 -5.72 -4.80
N CYS A 258 -10.60 -4.96 -5.28
CA CYS A 258 -9.47 -5.54 -6.00
C CYS A 258 -8.56 -6.38 -5.10
N LEU A 259 -8.62 -6.19 -3.78
CA LEU A 259 -7.89 -7.00 -2.79
C LEU A 259 -8.21 -8.49 -2.97
N PHE A 260 -9.49 -8.83 -3.19
CA PHE A 260 -9.93 -10.22 -3.44
C PHE A 260 -9.57 -10.74 -4.83
N HIS A 261 -8.96 -9.92 -5.66
CA HIS A 261 -8.65 -10.24 -7.05
C HIS A 261 -7.17 -10.06 -7.40
N GLY A 262 -6.30 -9.95 -6.39
CA GLY A 262 -4.84 -9.98 -6.56
C GLY A 262 -4.13 -8.67 -6.25
N CYS A 263 -4.85 -7.58 -5.92
CA CYS A 263 -4.19 -6.42 -5.32
C CYS A 263 -3.57 -6.79 -3.97
N GLY A 264 -2.66 -5.95 -3.48
CA GLY A 264 -2.11 -6.07 -2.14
C GLY A 264 -2.30 -4.81 -1.30
N ALA A 265 -2.19 -5.01 0.01
CA ALA A 265 -2.00 -3.94 0.98
C ALA A 265 -0.94 -4.34 2.02
N TYR A 266 -0.41 -3.35 2.73
CA TYR A 266 0.56 -3.50 3.79
C TYR A 266 0.15 -2.62 4.96
N GLN A 267 -0.21 -3.23 6.09
CA GLN A 267 -0.44 -2.52 7.33
C GLN A 267 0.92 -2.13 7.89
N VAL A 268 1.22 -0.83 7.96
CA VAL A 268 2.50 -0.34 8.48
C VAL A 268 2.42 -0.33 10.01
N PHE A 269 1.44 0.41 10.53
CA PHE A 269 1.18 0.56 11.95
C PHE A 269 -0.33 0.43 12.17
N ALA A 270 -0.82 -0.73 12.56
CA ALA A 270 -2.25 -0.92 12.81
C ALA A 270 -2.49 -1.52 14.19
N THR A 271 -3.42 -0.94 14.95
CA THR A 271 -3.95 -1.58 16.16
C THR A 271 -4.87 -2.75 15.81
N ASN A 272 -5.13 -3.64 16.77
CA ASN A 272 -6.13 -4.70 16.62
C ASN A 272 -7.24 -4.59 17.68
N LYS A 273 -8.37 -5.25 17.45
CA LYS A 273 -9.56 -5.23 18.34
C LYS A 273 -9.32 -5.69 19.76
N THR A 274 -8.28 -6.49 19.96
CA THR A 274 -8.00 -7.11 21.25
C THR A 274 -7.04 -6.27 22.10
N ASN A 275 -6.17 -5.47 21.46
CA ASN A 275 -5.15 -4.68 22.14
C ASN A 275 -4.85 -3.38 21.36
N ARG A 276 -5.39 -2.27 21.85
CA ARG A 276 -5.21 -0.91 21.31
C ARG A 276 -3.89 -0.26 21.68
N ASP A 277 -3.09 -0.91 22.52
CA ASP A 277 -1.80 -0.40 23.00
C ASP A 277 -0.66 -0.84 22.08
N LEU A 278 -0.91 -1.78 21.16
CA LEU A 278 0.09 -2.36 20.28
C LEU A 278 -0.21 -2.07 18.81
N LEU A 279 0.86 -1.83 18.05
CA LEU A 279 0.81 -1.66 16.60
C LEU A 279 1.51 -2.83 15.92
N TYR A 280 0.82 -3.39 14.93
CA TYR A 280 1.27 -4.55 14.15
C TYR A 280 1.56 -4.11 12.72
N SER A 281 2.49 -4.82 12.08
CA SER A 281 2.62 -4.79 10.62
C SER A 281 2.06 -6.07 10.02
N SER A 282 1.42 -6.00 8.86
CA SER A 282 0.95 -7.19 8.16
C SER A 282 0.93 -7.03 6.65
N VAL A 283 1.22 -8.13 5.96
CA VAL A 283 1.21 -8.23 4.50
C VAL A 283 -0.12 -8.85 4.05
N GLN A 284 -0.95 -8.07 3.37
CA GLN A 284 -2.24 -8.50 2.84
C GLN A 284 -2.12 -8.81 1.36
N THR A 285 -1.68 -10.03 1.04
CA THR A 285 -1.59 -10.57 -0.33
C THR A 285 -2.02 -12.05 -0.34
N PHE A 286 -2.11 -12.64 -1.52
CA PHE A 286 -2.31 -14.09 -1.67
C PHE A 286 -0.99 -14.88 -1.69
N GLN A 287 0.12 -14.27 -1.29
CA GLN A 287 1.41 -14.96 -1.28
C GLN A 287 1.39 -16.14 -0.31
N GLY A 288 1.58 -17.35 -0.85
CA GLY A 288 1.49 -18.62 -0.11
C GLY A 288 0.09 -19.00 0.35
N VAL A 289 -0.94 -18.39 -0.25
CA VAL A 289 -2.34 -18.63 0.08
C VAL A 289 -3.06 -19.01 -1.21
N ASP A 290 -3.79 -20.13 -1.18
CA ASP A 290 -4.68 -20.44 -2.30
C ASP A 290 -5.91 -19.53 -2.25
N ARG A 291 -6.07 -18.71 -3.29
CA ARG A 291 -7.18 -17.77 -3.49
C ARG A 291 -8.56 -18.42 -3.36
N ASN A 292 -8.67 -19.71 -3.66
CA ASN A 292 -9.92 -20.44 -3.63
C ASN A 292 -10.29 -20.96 -2.24
N THR A 293 -9.33 -21.04 -1.32
CA THR A 293 -9.52 -21.73 -0.03
C THR A 293 -9.50 -20.80 1.18
N SER A 294 -8.94 -19.59 1.10
CA SER A 294 -8.98 -18.67 2.24
C SER A 294 -9.05 -17.18 1.87
N ARG A 295 -10.28 -16.67 1.79
CA ARG A 295 -10.56 -15.23 1.58
C ARG A 295 -10.38 -14.41 2.85
N ASP A 296 -10.59 -15.00 4.02
CA ASP A 296 -10.33 -14.35 5.31
C ASP A 296 -8.83 -14.11 5.51
N HIS A 297 -7.97 -14.95 4.93
CA HIS A 297 -6.53 -14.79 5.04
C HIS A 297 -6.03 -13.48 4.41
N VAL A 298 -6.55 -13.05 3.25
CA VAL A 298 -6.09 -11.77 2.65
C VAL A 298 -6.53 -10.57 3.50
N LEU A 299 -7.65 -10.68 4.23
CA LEU A 299 -8.12 -9.63 5.15
C LEU A 299 -7.29 -9.58 6.43
N LEU A 300 -6.93 -10.74 7.00
CA LEU A 300 -6.08 -10.81 8.19
C LEU A 300 -4.63 -10.43 7.86
N GLY A 301 -4.16 -10.84 6.68
CA GLY A 301 -2.77 -10.72 6.25
C GLY A 301 -1.83 -11.64 7.03
N THR A 302 -0.59 -11.75 6.53
CA THR A 302 0.50 -12.36 7.28
C THR A 302 1.03 -11.32 8.27
N VAL A 303 0.72 -11.51 9.55
CA VAL A 303 1.10 -10.59 10.64
C VAL A 303 2.56 -10.81 11.05
N SER A 304 3.23 -9.73 11.46
CA SER A 304 4.57 -9.74 12.03
C SER A 304 4.66 -10.51 13.35
N ASP A 305 5.84 -11.05 13.65
CA ASP A 305 6.09 -11.68 14.95
C ASP A 305 6.34 -10.64 16.07
N GLY A 306 6.74 -9.40 15.71
CA GLY A 306 6.92 -8.28 16.64
C GLY A 306 5.74 -7.29 16.63
N GLN A 307 5.71 -6.43 17.65
CA GLN A 307 4.74 -5.34 17.80
C GLN A 307 5.42 -4.09 18.36
N PHE A 308 4.99 -2.91 17.93
CA PHE A 308 5.39 -1.65 18.57
C PHE A 308 4.41 -1.27 19.68
N ILE A 309 4.86 -0.54 20.68
CA ILE A 309 3.96 0.16 21.59
C ILE A 309 3.40 1.39 20.88
N ARG A 310 2.08 1.58 20.95
CA ARG A 310 1.39 2.73 20.38
C ARG A 310 1.90 4.04 21.01
N PRO A 311 2.34 5.02 20.21
CA PRO A 311 2.87 6.28 20.71
C PRO A 311 1.72 7.22 21.11
N ARG A 312 1.17 7.04 22.33
CA ARG A 312 0.00 7.81 22.79
C ARG A 312 0.31 9.27 23.12
N ASN A 313 1.47 9.51 23.73
CA ASN A 313 1.82 10.80 24.32
C ASN A 313 3.12 11.38 23.74
N THR A 314 3.73 10.69 22.78
CA THR A 314 5.01 11.05 22.18
C THR A 314 4.85 11.13 20.67
N THR A 315 5.40 12.18 20.05
CA THR A 315 5.58 12.20 18.60
C THR A 315 6.75 11.29 18.26
N VAL A 316 6.52 10.32 17.38
CA VAL A 316 7.56 9.43 16.87
C VAL A 316 7.72 9.63 15.36
N ARG A 317 8.85 9.18 14.83
CA ARG A 317 9.11 9.12 13.40
C ARG A 317 9.36 7.69 12.98
N GLY A 318 9.14 7.39 11.71
CA GLY A 318 9.39 6.07 11.18
C GLY A 318 8.55 5.79 9.96
N GLY A 319 8.41 4.52 9.62
CA GLY A 319 7.67 4.14 8.44
C GLY A 319 8.09 2.79 7.93
N VAL A 320 8.10 2.64 6.60
CA VAL A 320 8.42 1.37 5.94
C VAL A 320 9.32 1.59 4.73
N ILE A 321 10.25 0.66 4.54
CA ILE A 321 11.12 0.57 3.38
C ILE A 321 10.88 -0.78 2.69
N PHE A 322 10.64 -0.75 1.39
CA PHE A 322 10.63 -1.90 0.50
C PHE A 322 11.91 -1.87 -0.34
N ASP A 323 12.76 -2.88 -0.18
CA ASP A 323 14.00 -2.98 -0.95
C ASP A 323 13.77 -3.64 -2.32
N SER A 324 14.82 -3.81 -3.13
CA SER A 324 14.73 -4.37 -4.48
C SER A 324 14.54 -5.90 -4.51
N GLU A 325 14.71 -6.60 -3.39
CA GLU A 325 14.71 -8.06 -3.30
C GLU A 325 13.50 -8.64 -2.54
N GLY A 326 12.56 -7.78 -2.13
CA GLY A 326 11.37 -8.24 -1.43
C GLY A 326 11.53 -8.24 0.09
N ASN A 327 12.54 -7.56 0.62
CA ASN A 327 12.66 -7.33 2.06
C ASN A 327 11.92 -6.04 2.43
N ILE A 328 11.18 -6.12 3.53
CA ILE A 328 10.41 -5.01 4.07
C ILE A 328 10.90 -4.75 5.49
N VAL A 329 11.18 -3.48 5.80
CA VAL A 329 11.49 -3.06 7.16
C VAL A 329 10.51 -1.98 7.58
N THR A 330 9.64 -2.30 8.55
CA THR A 330 8.88 -1.28 9.29
C THR A 330 9.69 -0.87 10.51
N PHE A 331 9.76 0.42 10.82
CA PHE A 331 10.53 0.89 11.96
C PHE A 331 9.91 2.14 12.60
N LEU A 332 10.21 2.33 13.89
CA LEU A 332 9.94 3.55 14.64
C LEU A 332 11.22 3.98 15.37
N THR A 333 11.46 5.29 15.39
CA THR A 333 12.57 5.95 16.09
C THR A 333 12.24 7.44 16.25
N ASN A 334 12.95 8.14 17.13
CA ASN A 334 12.82 9.60 17.25
C ASN A 334 13.77 10.36 16.29
N ASN A 335 14.71 9.65 15.66
CA ASN A 335 15.86 10.26 14.98
C ASN A 335 15.74 10.34 13.45
N THR A 336 14.68 9.81 12.84
CA THR A 336 14.51 9.86 11.37
C THR A 336 14.49 11.30 10.88
N GLN A 337 15.21 11.57 9.79
CA GLN A 337 15.22 12.88 9.13
C GLN A 337 14.60 12.78 7.73
N PHE A 338 13.93 13.86 7.32
CA PHE A 338 13.17 13.94 6.07
C PHE A 338 13.91 14.87 5.09
N HIS A 339 15.04 14.42 4.54
CA HIS A 339 15.80 15.19 3.57
C HIS A 339 15.27 15.01 2.15
N GLU A 340 15.48 15.98 1.26
CA GLU A 340 15.07 15.87 -0.16
C GLU A 340 15.79 14.70 -0.87
N HIS A 341 17.05 14.46 -0.50
CA HIS A 341 17.87 13.36 -0.97
C HIS A 341 18.49 12.61 0.21
N LEU A 342 18.53 11.29 0.13
CA LEU A 342 19.19 10.44 1.11
C LEU A 342 20.17 9.50 0.40
N SER A 343 21.42 9.47 0.86
CA SER A 343 22.37 8.47 0.39
C SER A 343 21.96 7.07 0.89
N PRO A 344 22.42 6.00 0.24
CA PRO A 344 22.28 4.66 0.77
C PRO A 344 22.78 4.51 2.21
N GLU A 345 23.92 5.11 2.55
CA GLU A 345 24.44 5.04 3.93
C GLU A 345 23.50 5.73 4.90
N GLN A 346 22.94 6.90 4.56
CA GLN A 346 21.97 7.58 5.42
C GLN A 346 20.73 6.72 5.68
N VAL A 347 20.28 5.93 4.71
CA VAL A 347 19.13 5.02 4.89
C VAL A 347 19.50 3.80 5.75
N GLU A 348 20.71 3.27 5.62
CA GLU A 348 21.20 2.20 6.50
C GLU A 348 21.38 2.70 7.94
N ASP A 349 21.98 3.88 8.11
CA ASP A 349 22.21 4.54 9.39
C ASP A 349 20.89 4.82 10.12
N MET A 350 19.81 5.15 9.39
CA MET A 350 18.47 5.29 9.97
C MET A 350 18.01 4.02 10.70
N LEU A 351 18.48 2.84 10.28
CA LEU A 351 18.07 1.54 10.83
C LEU A 351 19.12 0.91 11.74
N TYR A 352 20.36 1.40 11.73
CA TYR A 352 21.52 0.74 12.33
C TYR A 352 21.34 0.51 13.83
N ASP A 353 21.02 1.56 14.58
CA ASP A 353 20.84 1.51 16.04
C ASP A 353 19.44 1.09 16.48
N ILE A 354 18.54 0.79 15.54
CA ILE A 354 17.18 0.36 15.85
C ILE A 354 17.15 -1.15 16.12
N PRO A 355 16.71 -1.60 17.31
CA PRO A 355 16.66 -3.02 17.64
C PRO A 355 15.57 -3.75 16.85
N ASN A 356 15.84 -5.00 16.45
CA ASN A 356 14.79 -5.87 15.91
C ASN A 356 13.80 -6.22 17.03
N ILE A 357 12.51 -6.03 16.76
CA ILE A 357 11.43 -6.47 17.64
C ILE A 357 10.73 -7.66 16.98
N GLY A 358 10.83 -8.82 17.63
CA GLY A 358 10.40 -10.09 17.05
C GLY A 358 11.41 -10.69 16.06
N LYS A 359 11.04 -11.84 15.49
CA LYS A 359 11.83 -12.52 14.46
C LYS A 359 11.47 -12.00 13.07
N GLU A 360 12.42 -12.06 12.15
CA GLU A 360 12.13 -11.82 10.74
C GLU A 360 11.13 -12.85 10.22
N LYS A 361 10.10 -12.36 9.53
CA LYS A 361 9.04 -13.17 8.96
C LYS A 361 9.33 -13.46 7.49
N PHE A 362 9.78 -14.68 7.20
CA PHE A 362 9.93 -15.15 5.83
C PHE A 362 8.57 -15.44 5.20
N LEU A 363 8.26 -14.81 4.07
CA LEU A 363 7.03 -15.07 3.32
C LEU A 363 7.20 -16.29 2.42
N PRO A 364 6.21 -17.20 2.36
CA PRO A 364 6.28 -18.38 1.50
C PRO A 364 6.37 -18.01 0.01
N SER A 365 7.02 -18.84 -0.80
CA SER A 365 7.03 -18.66 -2.26
C SER A 365 5.62 -18.84 -2.86
N GLY A 366 5.34 -18.13 -3.96
CA GLY A 366 4.13 -18.34 -4.74
C GLY A 366 4.08 -19.72 -5.40
N THR A 367 2.87 -20.17 -5.73
CA THR A 367 2.62 -21.49 -6.33
C THR A 367 2.13 -21.42 -7.78
N SER A 368 1.90 -20.23 -8.34
CA SER A 368 1.35 -20.08 -9.70
C SER A 368 2.42 -20.18 -10.78
N ILE A 369 2.05 -20.76 -11.93
CA ILE A 369 2.91 -20.91 -13.11
C ILE A 369 2.48 -19.89 -14.16
N ALA A 370 3.45 -19.18 -14.75
CA ALA A 370 3.19 -18.22 -15.82
C ALA A 370 2.46 -18.85 -17.01
N PRO A 371 1.47 -18.17 -17.61
CA PRO A 371 0.89 -18.63 -18.86
C PRO A 371 1.99 -18.61 -19.95
N ASN A 372 2.25 -19.77 -20.57
CA ASN A 372 3.18 -19.88 -21.69
C ASN A 372 2.71 -18.99 -22.85
N THR A 373 3.39 -17.87 -23.08
CA THR A 373 3.20 -17.05 -24.28
C THR A 373 4.01 -17.62 -25.45
N THR A 374 3.69 -18.84 -25.87
CA THR A 374 4.00 -19.31 -27.22
C THR A 374 2.71 -19.41 -28.01
N SER A 375 2.16 -18.27 -28.43
CA SER A 375 1.20 -18.21 -29.53
C SER A 375 1.86 -17.58 -30.75
N SER A 376 2.81 -18.29 -31.34
CA SER A 376 3.02 -18.27 -32.79
C SER A 376 2.64 -19.64 -33.35
N SER A 377 1.35 -19.95 -33.30
CA SER A 377 0.79 -20.85 -34.31
C SER A 377 -0.14 -20.02 -35.18
N ASN A 378 0.16 -19.98 -36.47
CA ASN A 378 -0.81 -19.70 -37.52
C ASN A 378 -1.88 -20.81 -37.46
N GLY A 379 -2.77 -20.73 -36.46
CA GLY A 379 -3.98 -21.52 -36.38
C GLY A 379 -5.09 -20.72 -37.03
N SER A 380 -5.18 -20.80 -38.36
CA SER A 380 -6.37 -20.35 -39.08
C SER A 380 -7.58 -21.04 -38.46
N VAL A 381 -8.44 -20.25 -37.81
CA VAL A 381 -9.77 -20.69 -37.40
C VAL A 381 -10.56 -20.95 -38.67
N VAL A 382 -10.56 -22.21 -39.13
CA VAL A 382 -11.54 -22.70 -40.09
C VAL A 382 -12.87 -22.72 -39.34
N LYS A 383 -13.73 -21.73 -39.67
CA LYS A 383 -15.14 -21.75 -39.32
C LYS A 383 -15.71 -23.11 -39.70
N THR A 384 -16.25 -23.82 -38.72
CA THR A 384 -17.06 -25.02 -38.90
C THR A 384 -18.31 -24.67 -39.70
N GLY A 385 -18.19 -24.76 -41.02
CA GLY A 385 -19.29 -24.70 -41.97
C GLY A 385 -19.56 -26.09 -42.54
N GLY A 386 -20.74 -26.64 -42.23
CA GLY A 386 -21.44 -27.64 -43.04
C GLY A 386 -20.80 -29.03 -43.15
N GLU A 387 -21.35 -29.98 -42.42
CA GLU A 387 -21.15 -31.44 -42.50
C GLU A 387 -21.49 -32.10 -43.88
N ILE A 388 -21.61 -31.32 -44.95
CA ILE A 388 -22.02 -31.80 -46.29
C ILE A 388 -20.81 -32.28 -47.11
N TRP A 389 -19.61 -31.74 -46.88
CA TRP A 389 -18.44 -32.07 -47.70
C TRP A 389 -17.86 -33.47 -47.42
N LYS A 390 -18.02 -33.96 -46.18
CA LYS A 390 -17.65 -35.34 -45.82
C LYS A 390 -18.44 -36.37 -46.61
N LEU A 391 -19.74 -36.13 -46.83
CA LEU A 391 -20.62 -37.01 -47.63
C LEU A 391 -20.21 -37.08 -49.10
N TYR A 392 -19.75 -35.96 -49.68
CA TYR A 392 -19.26 -35.96 -51.07
C TYR A 392 -17.96 -36.76 -51.22
N PHE A 393 -17.06 -36.71 -50.24
CA PHE A 393 -15.81 -37.46 -50.30
C PHE A 393 -16.01 -38.97 -50.13
N THR A 394 -16.93 -39.42 -49.27
CA THR A 394 -17.27 -40.85 -49.15
C THR A 394 -18.04 -41.39 -50.35
N LEU A 395 -18.86 -40.56 -51.01
CA LEU A 395 -19.55 -40.97 -52.23
C LEU A 395 -18.59 -41.09 -53.42
N LEU A 396 -17.59 -40.20 -53.52
CA LEU A 396 -16.62 -40.22 -54.62
C LEU A 396 -15.66 -41.42 -54.50
N THR A 397 -15.22 -41.77 -53.29
CA THR A 397 -14.30 -42.92 -53.10
C THR A 397 -14.99 -44.27 -53.31
N THR A 398 -16.27 -44.38 -52.96
CA THR A 398 -17.07 -45.60 -53.22
C THR A 398 -17.36 -45.81 -54.71
N ILE A 399 -17.57 -44.74 -55.48
CA ILE A 399 -17.73 -44.84 -56.94
C ILE A 399 -16.39 -45.24 -57.62
N ILE A 400 -15.26 -44.71 -57.17
CA ILE A 400 -13.94 -45.05 -57.75
C ILE A 400 -13.56 -46.52 -57.48
N GLN A 401 -13.91 -47.07 -56.31
CA GLN A 401 -13.69 -48.50 -56.01
C GLN A 401 -14.61 -49.43 -56.80
N PHE A 402 -15.77 -48.97 -57.27
CA PHE A 402 -16.69 -49.78 -58.08
C PHE A 402 -16.29 -49.86 -59.56
N PHE A 403 -15.47 -48.92 -60.05
CA PHE A 403 -14.96 -48.91 -61.44
C PHE A 403 -13.54 -49.49 -61.59
N LEU A 404 -12.93 -49.97 -60.50
CA LEU A 404 -11.60 -50.58 -60.48
C LEU A 404 -11.61 -52.07 -60.05
N LEU A 405 -12.76 -52.74 -60.18
CA LEU A 405 -12.92 -54.20 -60.05
C LEU A 405 -13.57 -54.79 -61.30
#